data_AF-L7K0L9-F1
#
_entry.id   AF-L7K0L9-F1
#
_cell.length_a   1.000
_cell.length_b   1.000
_cell.length_c   1.000
_cell.angle_alpha   90.00
_cell.angle_beta   90.00
_cell.angle_gamma   90.00
#
_symmetry.space_group_name_H-M   'P 1'
#
loop_
_entity.id
_entity.type
_entity.pdbx_description
1 polymer ?
#
loop_
_entity_poly.entity_id
_entity_poly.type
_entity_poly.pdbx_seq_one_letter_code
_entity_poly.pdbx_strand_id
1 'polypeptide(L)'
;MLISSTVHNDLYQDITECEIALFLKAYIVNDYDFVDNGVLERQCMLLSNVIMNKVFYGSFDYSMKIRLTYLNLEDFELDERNVKMLKFFNLKTLILSGCSIKGDFFLYLPVYLKTLKLRSTPIIDDVWFRDDKSLCFTMKGFRSHQNLKSLVLNDRFLRVGSLFNNLPVHLELLEFVLCVKDVRLKLVRNFTKICLKSFTVKLIQDYDVKSPIEDSMKRDEIRISSFSQFAGFIEFEKLVELKFEVDGEVMVLDTESYEIK
;
A
#
# COMPACT_ATOMS: atom_id res chain seq x y z
N MET A 1 -22.05 -15.60 -9.00
CA MET A 1 -23.34 -14.89 -9.11
C MET A 1 -23.04 -13.56 -9.79
N LEU A 2 -23.49 -13.40 -11.03
CA LEU A 2 -23.20 -12.25 -11.88
C LEU A 2 -23.69 -10.96 -11.20
N ILE A 3 -22.79 -9.99 -11.03
CA ILE A 3 -23.20 -8.60 -10.81
C ILE A 3 -23.93 -8.19 -12.09
N SER A 4 -25.13 -7.62 -11.95
CA SER A 4 -25.90 -7.11 -13.09
C SER A 4 -25.02 -6.17 -13.89
N SER A 5 -24.81 -6.46 -15.19
CA SER A 5 -23.96 -5.67 -16.09
C SER A 5 -24.37 -4.20 -16.16
N THR A 6 -25.61 -3.87 -15.80
CA THR A 6 -26.14 -2.51 -15.77
C THR A 6 -25.51 -1.64 -14.68
N VAL A 7 -25.43 -2.11 -13.42
CA VAL A 7 -24.87 -1.31 -12.31
C VAL A 7 -23.38 -1.04 -12.50
N HIS A 8 -22.67 -1.99 -13.13
CA HIS A 8 -21.25 -1.82 -13.47
C HIS A 8 -21.06 -0.80 -14.62
N ASN A 9 -21.98 -0.78 -15.59
CA ASN A 9 -21.95 0.17 -16.69
C ASN A 9 -22.35 1.59 -16.25
N ASP A 10 -23.36 1.72 -15.37
CA ASP A 10 -23.82 3.01 -14.86
C ASP A 10 -22.73 3.66 -13.99
N LEU A 11 -22.03 2.87 -13.16
CA LEU A 11 -20.90 3.37 -12.36
C LEU A 11 -19.74 3.83 -13.25
N TYR A 12 -19.38 3.05 -14.27
CA TYR A 12 -18.34 3.43 -15.22
C TYR A 12 -18.74 4.67 -16.02
N GLN A 13 -20.02 4.79 -16.40
CA GLN A 13 -20.52 5.94 -17.14
C GLN A 13 -20.53 7.21 -16.28
N ASP A 14 -21.00 7.14 -15.03
CA ASP A 14 -20.97 8.27 -14.08
C ASP A 14 -19.54 8.73 -13.77
N ILE A 15 -18.60 7.77 -13.64
CA ILE A 15 -17.17 8.06 -13.47
C ILE A 15 -16.60 8.70 -14.73
N THR A 16 -16.91 8.17 -15.92
CA THR A 16 -16.41 8.68 -17.21
C THR A 16 -16.94 10.09 -17.50
N GLU A 17 -18.23 10.35 -17.24
CA GLU A 17 -18.85 11.66 -17.41
C GLU A 17 -18.28 12.69 -16.41
N CYS A 18 -18.00 12.27 -15.17
CA CYS A 18 -17.27 13.11 -14.22
C CYS A 18 -15.83 13.37 -14.70
N GLU A 19 -15.07 12.34 -15.05
CA GLU A 19 -13.68 12.46 -15.52
C GLU A 19 -13.56 13.38 -16.73
N ILE A 20 -14.47 13.29 -17.72
CA ILE A 20 -14.49 14.13 -18.91
C ILE A 20 -14.84 15.58 -18.57
N ALA A 21 -15.92 15.82 -17.81
CA ALA A 21 -16.31 17.17 -17.42
C ALA A 21 -15.24 17.89 -16.60
N LEU A 22 -14.41 17.13 -15.90
CA LEU A 22 -13.38 17.63 -14.99
C LEU A 22 -12.00 17.76 -15.63
N PHE A 23 -11.62 16.85 -16.53
CA PHE A 23 -10.49 17.03 -17.43
C PHE A 23 -10.68 18.31 -18.24
N LEU A 24 -11.87 18.52 -18.79
CA LEU A 24 -12.22 19.75 -19.50
C LEU A 24 -12.15 20.98 -18.59
N LYS A 25 -12.57 20.89 -17.32
CA LYS A 25 -12.50 22.04 -16.40
C LYS A 25 -11.07 22.37 -15.97
N ALA A 26 -10.21 21.38 -15.77
CA ALA A 26 -8.79 21.57 -15.47
C ALA A 26 -8.03 22.12 -16.69
N TYR A 27 -8.37 21.65 -17.89
CA TYR A 27 -7.77 22.12 -19.14
C TYR A 27 -8.21 23.56 -19.48
N ILE A 28 -9.48 23.90 -19.29
CA ILE A 28 -10.03 25.25 -19.55
C ILE A 28 -9.50 26.30 -18.55
N VAL A 29 -9.14 25.90 -17.33
CA VAL A 29 -8.59 26.83 -16.32
C VAL A 29 -7.09 27.11 -16.55
N ASN A 30 -6.39 26.30 -17.35
CA ASN A 30 -4.93 26.34 -17.53
C ASN A 30 -4.45 27.01 -18.83
N ASP A 31 -5.19 27.98 -19.36
CA ASP A 31 -4.74 28.84 -20.48
C ASP A 31 -3.63 29.84 -20.06
N TYR A 32 -2.91 29.58 -18.98
CA TYR A 32 -1.83 30.40 -18.46
C TYR A 32 -0.55 29.58 -18.32
N ASP A 33 0.45 29.98 -19.09
CA ASP A 33 1.85 29.57 -18.97
C ASP A 33 2.32 29.66 -17.50
N PHE A 34 2.96 28.59 -17.02
CA PHE A 34 3.46 28.38 -15.65
C PHE A 34 2.40 28.08 -14.57
N VAL A 35 1.71 26.95 -14.69
CA VAL A 35 1.09 26.31 -13.52
C VAL A 35 2.18 25.54 -12.78
N ASP A 36 2.44 25.92 -11.53
CA ASP A 36 3.21 25.12 -10.59
C ASP A 36 2.59 23.71 -10.52
N ASN A 37 3.36 22.69 -10.92
CA ASN A 37 2.92 21.29 -10.93
C ASN A 37 2.27 20.89 -9.59
N GLY A 38 2.76 21.44 -8.47
CA GLY A 38 2.19 21.18 -7.14
C GLY A 38 0.76 21.70 -6.96
N VAL A 39 0.34 22.76 -7.67
CA VAL A 39 -1.03 23.30 -7.62
C VAL A 39 -1.97 22.42 -8.42
N LEU A 40 -1.57 22.01 -9.63
CA LEU A 40 -2.36 21.12 -10.48
C LEU A 40 -2.59 19.77 -9.79
N GLU A 41 -1.55 19.19 -9.21
CA GLU A 41 -1.64 17.95 -8.43
C GLU A 41 -2.63 18.06 -7.27
N ARG A 42 -2.57 19.15 -6.49
CA ARG A 42 -3.53 19.37 -5.39
C ARG A 42 -4.97 19.46 -5.88
N GLN A 43 -5.19 20.12 -7.02
CA GLN A 43 -6.53 20.21 -7.61
C GLN A 43 -7.03 18.84 -8.08
N CYS A 44 -6.18 18.05 -8.74
CA CYS A 44 -6.49 16.67 -9.14
C CYS A 44 -6.81 15.78 -7.92
N MET A 45 -6.03 15.89 -6.84
CA MET A 45 -6.28 15.14 -5.59
C MET A 45 -7.59 15.54 -4.92
N LEU A 46 -7.85 16.84 -4.76
CA LEU A 46 -9.12 17.34 -4.20
C LEU A 46 -10.31 16.84 -5.01
N LEU A 47 -10.16 16.83 -6.32
CA LEU A 47 -11.20 16.40 -7.23
C LEU A 47 -11.47 14.90 -7.16
N SER A 48 -10.43 14.08 -7.17
CA SER A 48 -10.53 12.63 -6.98
C SER A 48 -11.27 12.31 -5.69
N ASN A 49 -10.97 13.03 -4.59
CA ASN A 49 -11.71 12.89 -3.34
C ASN A 49 -13.21 13.24 -3.46
N VAL A 50 -13.57 14.28 -4.21
CA VAL A 50 -14.98 14.63 -4.43
C VAL A 50 -15.71 13.54 -5.22
N ILE A 51 -15.09 13.01 -6.27
CA ILE A 51 -15.65 11.91 -7.07
C ILE A 51 -15.80 10.67 -6.18
N MET A 52 -14.76 10.30 -5.44
CA MET A 52 -14.81 9.15 -4.55
C MET A 52 -15.88 9.30 -3.48
N ASN A 53 -16.04 10.48 -2.88
CA ASN A 53 -17.14 10.75 -1.97
C ASN A 53 -18.50 10.49 -2.66
N LYS A 54 -18.72 10.99 -3.88
CA LYS A 54 -19.96 10.72 -4.63
C LYS A 54 -20.17 9.23 -4.88
N VAL A 55 -19.14 8.50 -5.30
CA VAL A 55 -19.21 7.03 -5.52
C VAL A 55 -19.54 6.31 -4.21
N PHE A 56 -18.89 6.69 -3.10
CA PHE A 56 -19.12 6.06 -1.80
C PHE A 56 -20.51 6.32 -1.22
N TYR A 57 -21.10 7.49 -1.49
CA TYR A 57 -22.45 7.84 -1.03
C TYR A 57 -23.55 7.39 -1.99
N GLY A 58 -23.34 7.53 -3.29
CA GLY A 58 -24.36 7.29 -4.32
C GLY A 58 -24.40 5.86 -4.83
N SER A 59 -23.24 5.20 -4.92
CA SER A 59 -23.12 3.91 -5.61
C SER A 59 -23.00 2.73 -4.66
N PHE A 60 -22.31 2.88 -3.53
CA PHE A 60 -22.26 1.83 -2.50
C PHE A 60 -23.46 1.88 -1.56
N ASP A 61 -24.63 1.50 -2.10
CA ASP A 61 -25.82 1.26 -1.30
C ASP A 61 -25.61 0.11 -0.29
N TYR A 62 -26.58 -0.09 0.59
CA TYR A 62 -26.50 -1.15 1.61
C TYR A 62 -26.34 -2.55 1.00
N SER A 63 -27.02 -2.83 -0.11
CA SER A 63 -27.01 -4.13 -0.81
C SER A 63 -25.63 -4.44 -1.37
N MET A 64 -24.98 -3.48 -2.03
CA MET A 64 -23.61 -3.62 -2.49
C MET A 64 -22.65 -3.77 -1.31
N LYS A 65 -22.83 -2.99 -0.23
CA LYS A 65 -21.96 -3.05 0.95
C LYS A 65 -21.94 -4.42 1.64
N ILE A 66 -23.07 -5.14 1.64
CA ILE A 66 -23.14 -6.50 2.17
C ILE A 66 -22.69 -7.57 1.17
N ARG A 67 -22.60 -7.29 -0.13
CA ARG A 67 -22.20 -8.30 -1.14
C ARG A 67 -20.76 -8.19 -1.59
N LEU A 68 -20.15 -7.01 -1.45
CA LEU A 68 -18.80 -6.75 -1.93
C LEU A 68 -17.77 -7.52 -1.10
N THR A 69 -17.01 -8.40 -1.76
CA THR A 69 -15.94 -9.19 -1.12
C THR A 69 -14.54 -8.76 -1.53
N TYR A 70 -14.41 -7.99 -2.60
CA TYR A 70 -13.15 -7.50 -3.15
C TYR A 70 -13.30 -6.03 -3.56
N LEU A 71 -12.32 -5.20 -3.21
CA LEU A 71 -12.29 -3.78 -3.57
C LEU A 71 -10.85 -3.38 -3.89
N ASN A 72 -10.61 -2.84 -5.08
CA ASN A 72 -9.33 -2.30 -5.49
C ASN A 72 -9.43 -0.78 -5.72
N LEU A 73 -8.60 -0.03 -5.02
CA LEU A 73 -8.48 1.42 -5.07
C LEU A 73 -6.99 1.84 -5.10
N GLU A 74 -6.14 1.07 -5.78
CA GLU A 74 -4.68 1.24 -5.87
C GLU A 74 -4.24 2.64 -6.35
N ASP A 75 -5.05 3.31 -7.16
CA ASP A 75 -4.76 4.63 -7.75
C ASP A 75 -5.59 5.78 -7.15
N PHE A 76 -6.39 5.49 -6.12
CA PHE A 76 -7.19 6.51 -5.44
C PHE A 76 -6.53 6.93 -4.14
N GLU A 77 -6.34 8.23 -3.99
CA GLU A 77 -6.04 8.83 -2.70
C GLU A 77 -7.35 9.01 -1.93
N LEU A 78 -7.49 8.32 -0.80
CA LEU A 78 -8.66 8.41 0.04
C LEU A 78 -8.45 9.44 1.15
N ASP A 79 -9.37 10.39 1.28
CA ASP A 79 -9.45 11.24 2.47
C ASP A 79 -9.98 10.47 3.70
N GLU A 80 -9.93 11.11 4.86
CA GLU A 80 -10.39 10.50 6.12
C GLU A 80 -11.88 10.10 6.07
N ARG A 81 -12.72 10.83 5.32
CA ARG A 81 -14.15 10.51 5.18
C ARG A 81 -14.32 9.24 4.35
N ASN A 82 -13.61 9.13 3.23
CA ASN A 82 -13.61 7.94 2.38
C ASN A 82 -13.14 6.69 3.16
N VAL A 83 -12.06 6.82 3.95
CA VAL A 83 -11.56 5.73 4.79
C VAL A 83 -12.60 5.28 5.81
N LYS A 84 -13.28 6.21 6.50
CA LYS A 84 -14.36 5.88 7.45
C LYS A 84 -15.52 5.11 6.82
N MET A 85 -15.72 5.26 5.52
CA MET A 85 -16.77 4.58 4.75
C MET A 85 -16.39 3.16 4.31
N LEU A 86 -15.14 2.72 4.50
CA LEU A 86 -14.65 1.37 4.18
C LEU A 86 -15.21 0.26 5.09
N LYS A 87 -16.21 0.54 5.93
CA LYS A 87 -16.87 -0.42 6.83
C LYS A 87 -17.83 -1.36 6.07
N PHE A 88 -17.30 -2.06 5.07
CA PHE A 88 -18.01 -3.07 4.30
C PHE A 88 -18.12 -4.38 5.09
N PHE A 89 -19.33 -4.94 5.20
CA PHE A 89 -19.57 -6.08 6.09
C PHE A 89 -18.95 -7.38 5.59
N ASN A 90 -18.82 -7.58 4.28
CA ASN A 90 -18.33 -8.84 3.73
C ASN A 90 -17.02 -8.69 2.94
N LEU A 91 -16.36 -7.54 3.05
CA LEU A 91 -15.12 -7.28 2.31
C LEU A 91 -13.98 -8.14 2.86
N LYS A 92 -13.42 -8.99 2.00
CA LYS A 92 -12.33 -9.92 2.31
C LYS A 92 -10.99 -9.43 1.79
N THR A 93 -10.99 -8.73 0.66
CA THR A 93 -9.76 -8.22 0.04
C THR A 93 -9.90 -6.75 -0.26
N LEU A 94 -8.93 -5.97 0.21
CA LEU A 94 -8.84 -4.54 0.00
C LEU A 94 -7.44 -4.20 -0.53
N ILE A 95 -7.39 -3.52 -1.66
CA ILE A 95 -6.16 -2.98 -2.26
C ILE A 95 -6.31 -1.46 -2.27
N LEU A 96 -5.31 -0.76 -1.75
CA LEU A 96 -5.28 0.70 -1.67
C LEU A 96 -3.92 1.23 -2.09
N SER A 97 -3.90 2.49 -2.55
CA SER A 97 -2.67 3.28 -2.51
C SER A 97 -2.18 3.42 -1.07
N GLY A 98 -0.89 3.23 -0.83
CA GLY A 98 -0.29 3.51 0.48
C GLY A 98 -0.36 4.99 0.87
N CYS A 99 -0.58 5.91 -0.09
CA CYS A 99 -0.75 7.35 0.19
C CYS A 99 -2.06 7.65 0.92
N SER A 100 -3.02 6.74 0.83
CA SER A 100 -4.32 6.81 1.52
C SER A 100 -4.25 6.49 3.01
N ILE A 101 -3.07 6.12 3.53
CA ILE A 101 -2.87 5.75 4.92
C ILE A 101 -2.56 7.01 5.74
N LYS A 102 -3.58 7.53 6.43
CA LYS A 102 -3.49 8.74 7.26
C LYS A 102 -4.26 8.56 8.58
N GLY A 103 -3.84 9.28 9.63
CA GLY A 103 -4.50 9.31 10.93
C GLY A 103 -4.74 7.93 11.52
N ASP A 104 -5.98 7.68 11.92
CA ASP A 104 -6.46 6.43 12.52
C ASP A 104 -6.92 5.38 11.49
N PHE A 105 -6.34 5.35 10.28
CA PHE A 105 -6.75 4.47 9.18
C PHE A 105 -7.10 3.04 9.61
N PHE A 106 -6.23 2.41 10.41
CA PHE A 106 -6.39 1.02 10.83
C PHE A 106 -7.61 0.77 11.73
N LEU A 107 -8.18 1.80 12.37
CA LEU A 107 -9.43 1.66 13.13
C LEU A 107 -10.66 1.47 12.24
N TYR A 108 -10.56 1.79 10.95
CA TYR A 108 -11.68 1.78 10.01
C TYR A 108 -11.67 0.61 9.03
N LEU A 109 -10.67 -0.27 9.13
CA LEU A 109 -10.62 -1.47 8.29
C LEU A 109 -11.84 -2.39 8.53
N PRO A 110 -12.37 -3.04 7.49
CA PRO A 110 -13.47 -3.99 7.62
C PRO A 110 -13.11 -5.16 8.55
N VAL A 111 -14.05 -5.53 9.43
CA VAL A 111 -13.83 -6.55 10.47
C VAL A 111 -13.51 -7.94 9.88
N TYR A 112 -14.04 -8.27 8.71
CA TYR A 112 -13.86 -9.56 8.04
C TYR A 112 -12.75 -9.55 6.98
N LEU A 113 -11.94 -8.49 6.93
CA LEU A 113 -10.87 -8.35 5.97
C LEU A 113 -9.82 -9.44 6.18
N LYS A 114 -9.51 -10.20 5.12
CA LYS A 114 -8.51 -11.27 5.10
C LYS A 114 -7.22 -10.87 4.41
N THR A 115 -7.30 -9.96 3.45
CA THR A 115 -6.17 -9.50 2.65
C THR A 115 -6.19 -7.98 2.55
N LEU A 116 -5.09 -7.35 2.96
CA LEU A 116 -4.85 -5.93 2.75
C LEU A 116 -3.60 -5.77 1.90
N LYS A 117 -3.70 -5.03 0.79
CA LYS A 117 -2.55 -4.69 -0.04
C LYS A 117 -2.40 -3.18 -0.12
N LEU A 118 -1.25 -2.68 0.31
CA LEU A 118 -0.90 -1.27 0.29
C LEU A 118 0.19 -1.08 -0.73
N ARG A 119 -0.20 -0.61 -1.91
CA ARG A 119 0.66 -0.49 -3.07
C ARG A 119 1.31 0.89 -3.11
N SER A 120 2.53 0.97 -3.63
CA SER A 120 3.13 2.27 -3.90
C SER A 120 2.64 2.75 -5.26
N THR A 121 2.18 3.99 -5.33
CA THR A 121 1.95 4.67 -6.60
C THR A 121 3.29 5.23 -7.07
N PRO A 122 3.78 4.87 -8.26
CA PRO A 122 5.13 5.22 -8.71
C PRO A 122 5.37 6.73 -8.88
N ILE A 123 4.32 7.56 -8.84
CA ILE A 123 4.35 8.89 -9.45
C ILE A 123 4.84 10.01 -8.49
N ILE A 124 4.92 9.82 -7.16
CA ILE A 124 5.04 10.98 -6.24
C ILE A 124 5.89 10.71 -4.98
N ASP A 125 7.08 10.09 -5.10
CA ASP A 125 7.90 9.79 -3.92
C ASP A 125 9.07 10.75 -3.63
N ASP A 126 9.31 11.78 -4.45
CA ASP A 126 10.56 12.55 -4.34
C ASP A 126 10.46 14.02 -3.88
N VAL A 127 9.28 14.64 -3.93
CA VAL A 127 9.12 16.07 -3.55
C VAL A 127 8.57 16.23 -2.14
N TRP A 128 7.64 15.39 -1.68
CA TRP A 128 6.96 15.58 -0.39
C TRP A 128 7.63 14.87 0.80
N PHE A 129 8.55 13.93 0.56
CA PHE A 129 9.17 13.11 1.60
C PHE A 129 10.58 13.56 2.02
N ARG A 130 11.09 14.67 1.45
CA ARG A 130 12.40 15.23 1.85
C ARG A 130 12.37 15.93 3.21
N ASP A 131 11.20 16.36 3.65
CA ASP A 131 11.01 16.81 5.02
C ASP A 131 10.60 15.62 5.89
N ASP A 132 11.40 15.37 6.92
CA ASP A 132 11.27 14.36 8.00
C ASP A 132 9.99 14.52 8.86
N LYS A 133 8.91 15.06 8.28
CA LYS A 133 7.58 15.14 8.87
C LYS A 133 7.01 13.73 8.90
N SER A 134 7.27 13.09 10.03
CA SER A 134 6.62 11.90 10.60
C SER A 134 5.49 11.34 9.75
N LEU A 135 5.57 10.05 9.41
CA LEU A 135 4.44 9.27 8.89
C LEU A 135 3.17 9.67 9.64
N CYS A 136 2.24 10.34 8.95
CA CYS A 136 1.05 10.96 9.55
C CYS A 136 -0.04 9.94 9.86
N PHE A 137 0.32 8.75 10.32
CA PHE A 137 -0.63 7.71 10.69
C PHE A 137 -0.20 6.96 11.94
N THR A 138 -1.19 6.45 12.67
CA THR A 138 -0.99 5.61 13.83
C THR A 138 -1.33 4.16 13.49
N MET A 139 -0.55 3.21 14.02
CA MET A 139 -0.80 1.78 13.91
C MET A 139 -1.84 1.27 14.92
N LYS A 140 -2.48 2.18 15.66
CA LYS A 140 -3.44 1.84 16.72
C LYS A 140 -4.57 0.97 16.15
N GLY A 141 -4.87 -0.11 16.87
CA GLY A 141 -5.92 -1.07 16.49
C GLY A 141 -5.56 -1.99 15.32
N PHE A 142 -4.37 -1.86 14.71
CA PHE A 142 -4.01 -2.77 13.62
C PHE A 142 -3.89 -4.22 14.10
N ARG A 143 -3.28 -4.41 15.27
CA ARG A 143 -3.11 -5.73 15.91
C ARG A 143 -4.43 -6.43 16.23
N SER A 144 -5.53 -5.70 16.41
CA SER A 144 -6.85 -6.29 16.71
C SER A 144 -7.58 -6.89 15.50
N HIS A 145 -7.06 -6.75 14.28
CA HIS A 145 -7.66 -7.34 13.07
C HIS A 145 -7.37 -8.84 12.96
N GLN A 146 -8.05 -9.64 13.77
CA GLN A 146 -7.82 -11.09 13.90
C GLN A 146 -8.07 -11.89 12.61
N ASN A 147 -8.90 -11.36 11.70
CA ASN A 147 -9.22 -12.02 10.43
C ASN A 147 -8.18 -11.75 9.32
N LEU A 148 -7.28 -10.78 9.51
CA LEU A 148 -6.31 -10.39 8.51
C LEU A 148 -5.19 -11.43 8.44
N LYS A 149 -5.11 -12.13 7.30
CA LYS A 149 -4.18 -13.25 7.05
C LYS A 149 -3.06 -12.92 6.10
N SER A 150 -3.28 -12.00 5.17
CA SER A 150 -2.32 -11.60 4.16
C SER A 150 -2.18 -10.08 4.15
N LEU A 151 -0.94 -9.63 4.22
CA LEU A 151 -0.59 -8.22 4.23
C LEU A 151 0.52 -7.95 3.23
N VAL A 152 0.27 -7.02 2.31
CA VAL A 152 1.29 -6.49 1.39
C VAL A 152 1.52 -5.03 1.75
N LEU A 153 2.76 -4.67 2.05
CA LEU A 153 3.17 -3.33 2.45
C LEU A 153 4.19 -2.77 1.45
N ASN A 154 4.20 -1.46 1.27
CA ASN A 154 5.32 -0.77 0.62
C ASN A 154 6.41 -0.38 1.64
N ASP A 155 7.54 0.07 1.11
CA ASP A 155 8.73 0.49 1.85
C ASP A 155 8.46 1.56 2.94
N ARG A 156 7.46 2.43 2.74
CA ARG A 156 7.10 3.49 3.71
C ARG A 156 6.75 2.94 5.09
N PHE A 157 6.22 1.72 5.17
CA PHE A 157 5.88 1.10 6.45
C PHE A 157 7.11 0.68 7.25
N LEU A 158 8.23 0.40 6.60
CA LEU A 158 9.47 -0.02 7.28
C LEU A 158 10.10 1.12 8.12
N ARG A 159 9.73 2.36 7.82
CA ARG A 159 10.12 3.54 8.60
C ARG A 159 9.31 3.67 9.91
N VAL A 160 8.18 2.97 10.03
CA VAL A 160 7.38 2.94 11.27
C VAL A 160 8.05 2.00 12.27
N GLY A 161 8.81 2.55 13.22
CA GLY A 161 9.52 1.77 14.23
C GLY A 161 8.64 0.84 15.09
N SER A 162 7.32 1.07 15.10
CA SER A 162 6.33 0.24 15.80
C SER A 162 5.59 -0.76 14.90
N LEU A 163 5.93 -0.88 13.61
CA LEU A 163 5.22 -1.73 12.64
C LEU A 163 5.04 -3.15 13.17
N PHE A 164 6.14 -3.83 13.46
CA PHE A 164 6.13 -5.24 13.85
C PHE A 164 5.40 -5.49 15.18
N ASN A 165 5.42 -4.52 16.11
CA ASN A 165 4.66 -4.60 17.37
C ASN A 165 3.14 -4.55 17.18
N ASN A 166 2.70 -4.00 16.05
CA ASN A 166 1.29 -3.76 15.75
C ASN A 166 0.74 -4.67 14.65
N LEU A 167 1.54 -5.60 14.11
CA LEU A 167 1.04 -6.56 13.14
C LEU A 167 -0.06 -7.45 13.73
N PRO A 168 -1.07 -7.87 12.93
CA PRO A 168 -2.10 -8.79 13.39
C PRO A 168 -1.52 -10.12 13.91
N VAL A 169 -2.07 -10.62 15.02
CA VAL A 169 -1.55 -11.82 15.71
C VAL A 169 -1.66 -13.09 14.86
N HIS A 170 -2.64 -13.15 13.96
CA HIS A 170 -2.91 -14.33 13.12
C HIS A 170 -2.47 -14.13 11.67
N LEU A 171 -1.59 -13.17 11.41
CA LEU A 171 -1.03 -12.93 10.08
C LEU A 171 -0.26 -14.18 9.63
N GLU A 172 -0.53 -14.64 8.42
CA GLU A 172 0.09 -15.85 7.84
C GLU A 172 1.07 -15.49 6.72
N LEU A 173 0.77 -14.44 5.96
CA LEU A 173 1.58 -13.95 4.84
C LEU A 173 1.90 -12.47 5.03
N LEU A 174 3.18 -12.15 4.97
CA LEU A 174 3.68 -10.78 4.91
C LEU A 174 4.54 -10.61 3.65
N GLU A 175 4.20 -9.61 2.84
CA GLU A 175 4.95 -9.21 1.66
C GLU A 175 5.37 -7.76 1.80
N PHE A 176 6.64 -7.46 1.53
CA PHE A 176 7.11 -6.11 1.34
C PHE A 176 7.47 -5.86 -0.12
N VAL A 177 7.02 -4.72 -0.64
CA VAL A 177 7.39 -4.21 -1.96
C VAL A 177 8.27 -2.99 -1.75
N LEU A 178 9.55 -3.12 -2.06
CA LEU A 178 10.57 -2.11 -1.80
C LEU A 178 11.01 -1.46 -3.12
N CYS A 179 10.96 -0.14 -3.17
CA CYS A 179 11.73 0.62 -4.15
C CYS A 179 13.17 0.73 -3.63
N VAL A 180 14.16 0.52 -4.50
CA VAL A 180 15.60 0.46 -4.13
C VAL A 180 16.10 1.82 -3.58
N LYS A 181 15.90 2.03 -2.28
CA LYS A 181 16.52 3.08 -1.45
C LYS A 181 17.00 2.41 -0.15
N ASP A 182 18.04 2.95 0.49
CA ASP A 182 18.64 2.40 1.72
C ASP A 182 17.59 2.26 2.85
N VAL A 183 17.00 1.06 3.00
CA VAL A 183 16.11 0.77 4.12
C VAL A 183 16.93 0.23 5.28
N ARG A 184 16.97 0.99 6.38
CA ARG A 184 17.53 0.54 7.66
C ARG A 184 16.41 0.34 8.68
N LEU A 185 16.16 -0.91 9.05
CA LEU A 185 15.24 -1.26 10.12
C LEU A 185 15.85 -0.96 11.48
N LYS A 186 15.12 -0.20 12.30
CA LYS A 186 15.49 0.02 13.70
C LYS A 186 15.04 -1.17 14.53
N LEU A 187 15.99 -1.96 15.01
CA LEU A 187 15.71 -3.11 15.86
C LEU A 187 15.10 -2.64 17.19
N VAL A 188 13.96 -3.20 17.56
CA VAL A 188 13.28 -2.89 18.83
C VAL A 188 13.76 -3.88 19.89
N ARG A 189 14.25 -3.35 21.02
CA ARG A 189 14.65 -4.20 22.16
C ARG A 189 13.42 -4.90 22.76
N ASN A 190 13.59 -6.16 23.19
CA ASN A 190 12.53 -6.99 23.81
C ASN A 190 11.34 -7.31 22.88
N PHE A 191 11.57 -7.36 21.57
CA PHE A 191 10.57 -7.76 20.59
C PHE A 191 10.35 -9.29 20.61
N THR A 192 9.09 -9.72 20.59
CA THR A 192 8.75 -11.13 20.34
C THR A 192 8.61 -11.34 18.85
N LYS A 193 9.44 -12.23 18.28
CA LYS A 193 9.41 -12.53 16.85
C LYS A 193 8.03 -13.03 16.41
N ILE A 194 7.69 -12.73 15.16
CA ILE A 194 6.41 -13.12 14.56
C ILE A 194 6.60 -14.43 13.82
N CYS A 195 5.66 -15.35 14.03
CA CYS A 195 5.56 -16.58 13.26
C CYS A 195 4.69 -16.32 12.02
N LEU A 196 5.24 -16.55 10.82
CA LEU A 196 4.52 -16.46 9.56
C LEU A 196 4.58 -17.82 8.85
N LYS A 197 3.64 -18.07 7.93
CA LYS A 197 3.76 -19.20 6.99
C LYS A 197 4.60 -18.81 5.79
N SER A 198 4.39 -17.59 5.28
CA SER A 198 5.06 -17.08 4.08
C SER A 198 5.59 -15.68 4.31
N PHE A 199 6.83 -15.44 3.90
CA PHE A 199 7.44 -14.13 3.87
C PHE A 199 8.02 -13.83 2.50
N THR A 200 7.71 -12.65 1.95
CA THR A 200 8.17 -12.24 0.63
C THR A 200 8.72 -10.83 0.66
N VAL A 201 9.87 -10.63 0.04
CA VAL A 201 10.42 -9.29 -0.22
C VAL A 201 10.57 -9.14 -1.73
N LYS A 202 9.90 -8.15 -2.29
CA LYS A 202 9.98 -7.79 -3.71
C LYS A 202 10.74 -6.48 -3.83
N LEU A 203 11.84 -6.48 -4.56
CA LEU A 203 12.53 -5.28 -5.00
C LEU A 203 12.00 -4.89 -6.38
N ILE A 204 11.59 -3.64 -6.51
CA ILE A 204 11.22 -3.04 -7.79
C ILE A 204 12.25 -1.95 -8.07
N GLN A 205 12.92 -2.04 -9.22
CA GLN A 205 13.80 -0.99 -9.70
C GLN A 205 13.00 0.28 -9.95
N ASP A 206 13.44 1.38 -9.35
CA ASP A 206 12.89 2.70 -9.62
C ASP A 206 13.42 3.16 -10.98
N TYR A 207 12.55 3.24 -11.99
CA TYR A 207 12.92 3.61 -13.36
C TYR A 207 13.22 5.11 -13.51
N ASP A 208 12.75 5.96 -12.60
CA ASP A 208 12.91 7.42 -12.67
C ASP A 208 14.09 7.92 -11.82
N VAL A 209 14.54 7.14 -10.85
CA VAL A 209 15.78 7.42 -10.13
C VAL A 209 16.95 6.97 -11.02
N LYS A 210 17.60 7.94 -11.68
CA LYS A 210 19.00 7.82 -12.11
C LYS A 210 19.84 7.53 -10.87
N SER A 211 19.88 6.28 -10.42
CA SER A 211 20.61 5.93 -9.23
C SER A 211 22.10 6.17 -9.54
N PRO A 212 22.85 6.86 -8.67
CA PRO A 212 24.30 6.99 -8.81
C PRO A 212 25.02 5.67 -8.47
N ILE A 213 24.29 4.56 -8.34
CA ILE A 213 24.83 3.25 -8.01
C ILE A 213 25.18 2.55 -9.33
N GLU A 214 26.28 3.01 -9.92
CA GLU A 214 26.93 2.40 -11.08
C GLU A 214 27.52 1.02 -10.76
N ASP A 215 27.65 0.66 -9.48
CA ASP A 215 28.30 -0.57 -9.05
C ASP A 215 27.31 -1.70 -8.77
N SER A 216 27.34 -2.75 -9.60
CA SER A 216 26.60 -4.00 -9.41
C SER A 216 26.87 -4.62 -8.03
N MET A 217 28.10 -4.53 -7.51
CA MET A 217 28.49 -5.01 -6.19
C MET A 217 27.72 -4.34 -5.04
N LYS A 218 27.42 -3.03 -5.13
CA LYS A 218 26.63 -2.33 -4.10
C LYS A 218 25.17 -2.75 -4.11
N ARG A 219 24.64 -3.18 -5.26
CA ARG A 219 23.28 -3.74 -5.32
C ARG A 219 23.20 -5.07 -4.59
N ASP A 220 24.22 -5.91 -4.72
CA ASP A 220 24.26 -7.21 -4.06
C ASP A 220 24.44 -7.11 -2.54
N GLU A 221 25.24 -6.15 -2.04
CA GLU A 221 25.33 -5.86 -0.60
C GLU A 221 24.01 -5.32 -0.01
N ILE A 222 23.31 -4.45 -0.73
CA ILE A 222 21.97 -3.95 -0.32
C ILE A 222 20.95 -5.09 -0.31
N ARG A 223 21.01 -6.00 -1.29
CA ARG A 223 20.14 -7.18 -1.40
C ARG A 223 20.34 -8.18 -0.25
N ILE A 224 21.60 -8.48 0.10
CA ILE A 224 21.97 -9.43 1.16
C ILE A 224 21.65 -8.88 2.56
N SER A 225 21.86 -7.59 2.81
CA SER A 225 21.60 -6.98 4.12
C SER A 225 20.11 -6.81 4.48
N SER A 226 19.20 -7.01 3.53
CA SER A 226 17.77 -6.75 3.75
C SER A 226 17.10 -7.87 4.57
N PHE A 227 17.38 -9.15 4.30
CA PHE A 227 16.77 -10.27 5.03
C PHE A 227 17.31 -10.45 6.43
N SER A 228 18.61 -10.25 6.63
CA SER A 228 19.23 -10.34 7.96
C SER A 228 18.60 -9.36 8.96
N GLN A 229 18.15 -8.20 8.50
CA GLN A 229 17.40 -7.26 9.32
C GLN A 229 16.01 -7.80 9.73
N PHE A 230 15.31 -8.50 8.83
CA PHE A 230 14.02 -9.14 9.14
C PHE A 230 14.13 -10.34 10.08
N ALA A 231 15.29 -11.01 10.12
CA ALA A 231 15.54 -12.12 11.05
C ALA A 231 15.44 -11.68 12.53
N GLY A 232 15.60 -10.39 12.83
CA GLY A 232 15.34 -9.81 14.14
C GLY A 232 13.86 -9.76 14.54
N PHE A 233 12.94 -9.84 13.56
CA PHE A 233 11.50 -9.66 13.76
C PHE A 233 10.68 -10.90 13.38
N ILE A 234 11.21 -11.82 12.59
CA ILE A 234 10.47 -12.98 12.06
C ILE A 234 11.20 -14.26 12.44
N GLU A 235 10.43 -15.28 12.82
CA GLU A 235 10.96 -16.63 13.07
C GLU A 235 11.13 -17.39 11.75
N PHE A 236 12.26 -17.16 11.07
CA PHE A 236 12.53 -17.74 9.74
C PHE A 236 12.48 -19.26 9.72
N GLU A 237 12.94 -19.93 10.78
CA GLU A 237 12.92 -21.40 10.92
C GLU A 237 11.50 -22.00 10.87
N LYS A 238 10.46 -21.19 11.11
CA LYS A 238 9.06 -21.63 11.05
C LYS A 238 8.36 -21.27 9.74
N LEU A 239 9.04 -20.58 8.82
CA LEU A 239 8.50 -20.26 7.51
C LEU A 239 8.36 -21.54 6.69
N VAL A 240 7.21 -21.70 6.03
CA VAL A 240 7.02 -22.70 4.98
C VAL A 240 7.58 -22.17 3.66
N GLU A 241 7.47 -20.86 3.45
CA GLU A 241 7.90 -20.20 2.23
C GLU A 241 8.63 -18.89 2.54
N LEU A 242 9.82 -18.76 1.96
CA LEU A 242 10.60 -17.52 1.93
C LEU A 242 10.91 -17.20 0.47
N LYS A 243 10.52 -16.02 0.01
CA LYS A 243 10.71 -15.57 -1.38
C LYS A 243 11.40 -14.23 -1.44
N PHE A 244 12.38 -14.14 -2.31
CA PHE A 244 12.94 -12.86 -2.75
C PHE A 244 12.65 -12.69 -4.22
N GLU A 245 12.08 -11.54 -4.59
CA GLU A 245 11.82 -11.20 -5.98
C GLU A 245 12.56 -9.91 -6.32
N VAL A 246 13.18 -9.86 -7.49
CA VAL A 246 13.81 -8.64 -8.03
C VAL A 246 13.28 -8.46 -9.44
N ASP A 247 12.63 -7.33 -9.68
CA ASP A 247 12.09 -6.98 -11.01
C ASP A 247 11.18 -8.07 -11.62
N GLY A 248 10.45 -8.78 -10.74
CA GLY A 248 9.54 -9.86 -11.10
C GLY A 248 10.18 -11.25 -11.18
N GLU A 249 11.49 -11.37 -11.03
CA GLU A 249 12.21 -12.65 -11.02
C GLU A 249 12.44 -13.15 -9.61
N VAL A 250 12.08 -14.42 -9.35
CA VAL A 250 12.32 -15.07 -8.05
C VAL A 250 13.79 -15.46 -7.95
N MET A 251 14.46 -14.97 -6.91
CA MET A 251 15.85 -15.29 -6.62
C MET A 251 15.97 -16.48 -5.67
N VAL A 252 17.04 -17.26 -5.84
CA VAL A 252 17.36 -18.39 -4.97
C VAL A 252 18.09 -17.88 -3.74
N LEU A 253 17.56 -18.21 -2.56
CA LEU A 253 18.18 -17.90 -1.27
C LEU A 253 18.92 -19.12 -0.71
N ASP A 254 20.04 -18.88 -0.05
CA ASP A 254 20.62 -19.81 0.88
C ASP A 254 19.75 -19.91 2.14
N THR A 255 19.35 -21.12 2.48
CA THR A 255 18.42 -21.36 3.58
C THR A 255 19.08 -21.33 4.95
N GLU A 256 20.41 -21.39 5.03
CA GLU A 256 21.16 -21.30 6.30
C GLU A 256 21.52 -19.84 6.61
N SER A 257 22.05 -19.11 5.64
CA SER A 257 22.44 -17.70 5.83
C SER A 257 21.33 -16.70 5.49
N TYR A 258 20.29 -17.13 4.75
CA TYR A 258 19.24 -16.27 4.19
C TYR A 258 19.78 -15.19 3.24
N GLU A 259 20.94 -15.47 2.64
CA GLU A 259 21.60 -14.63 1.62
C GLU A 259 21.26 -15.14 0.21
N ILE A 260 21.51 -14.33 -0.82
CA ILE A 260 21.27 -14.74 -2.22
C ILE A 260 22.43 -15.61 -2.69
N LYS A 261 22.11 -16.71 -3.41
CA LYS A 261 23.12 -17.60 -4.01
C LYS A 261 23.64 -17.11 -5.36
#